data_AF-A0A3N5UP04-F1
#
_entry.id   AF-A0A3N5UP04-F1
#
_cell.length_a   1.000
_cell.length_b   1.000
_cell.length_c   1.000
_cell.angle_alpha   90.00
_cell.angle_beta   90.00
_cell.angle_gamma   90.00
#
_symmetry.space_group_name_H-M   'P 1'
#
loop_
_entity.id
_entity.type
_entity.pdbx_description
1 polymer ?
#
loop_
_entity_poly.entity_id
_entity_poly.type
_entity_poly.pdbx_seq_one_letter_code
_entity_poly.pdbx_strand_id
1 'polypeptide(L)'
;MIPAYWMQGENFGDYLTVFIIRKLTDEDPRCVDPKGPEEHYFVTGSILGASGPNSIIWGAGFSDHGQEITAAKKILAVRGPKTRDRLRALGFECPDLVGDPGLLLPYLYIPSDASKKYRLGVIPHWIDRPVVPECFTKMPDDIRVIDIMRKPHEVIDEIAQCERCISSSLHGIIASHAYGVPCQWVKFSDNILGDGFKYHDYFQSVGVPTDSLQALDLRNDFGSIEKLIQGIPPAPEINADDLWNSRPFGK
;
A
#
# COMPACT_ATOMS: atom_id res chain seq x y z
N MET A 1 -5.76 -13.65 20.34
CA MET A 1 -5.08 -13.68 19.02
C MET A 1 -6.11 -13.48 17.94
N ILE A 2 -5.99 -12.38 17.20
CA ILE A 2 -6.92 -11.99 16.14
C ILE A 2 -6.64 -12.80 14.86
N PRO A 3 -7.59 -13.60 14.33
CA PRO A 3 -7.37 -14.34 13.08
C PRO A 3 -7.38 -13.41 11.88
N ALA A 4 -6.33 -13.43 11.06
CA ALA A 4 -6.25 -12.64 9.84
C ALA A 4 -5.53 -13.40 8.73
N TYR A 5 -5.72 -12.96 7.49
CA TYR A 5 -4.96 -13.45 6.35
C TYR A 5 -4.09 -12.33 5.79
N TRP A 6 -2.83 -12.65 5.55
CA TRP A 6 -1.87 -11.82 4.82
C TRP A 6 -0.87 -12.73 4.11
N MET A 7 -0.23 -12.23 3.05
CA MET A 7 0.88 -12.97 2.44
C MET A 7 2.04 -13.04 3.44
N GLN A 8 2.58 -14.23 3.70
CA GLN A 8 3.68 -14.40 4.65
C GLN A 8 5.05 -14.02 4.05
N GLY A 9 5.08 -12.98 3.22
CA GLY A 9 6.32 -12.37 2.76
C GLY A 9 6.96 -11.51 3.84
N GLU A 10 8.25 -11.23 3.67
CA GLU A 10 9.02 -10.39 4.59
C GLU A 10 9.01 -8.90 4.20
N ASN A 11 8.28 -8.52 3.16
CA ASN A 11 8.24 -7.12 2.73
C ASN A 11 7.24 -6.29 3.57
N PHE A 12 7.49 -4.97 3.61
CA PHE A 12 6.76 -3.96 4.34
C PHE A 12 5.25 -4.09 4.19
N GLY A 13 4.78 -4.20 2.93
CA GLY A 13 3.36 -4.23 2.61
C GLY A 13 2.65 -5.47 3.16
N ASP A 14 3.32 -6.62 3.11
CA ASP A 14 2.81 -7.88 3.64
C ASP A 14 2.73 -7.86 5.17
N TYR A 15 3.67 -7.17 5.82
CA TYR A 15 3.71 -7.03 7.28
C TYR A 15 2.76 -5.94 7.81
N LEU A 16 2.21 -5.07 6.96
CA LEU A 16 1.32 -3.99 7.41
C LEU A 16 0.07 -4.51 8.12
N THR A 17 -0.52 -5.62 7.66
CA THR A 17 -1.67 -6.24 8.35
C THR A 17 -1.30 -6.60 9.80
N VAL A 18 -0.12 -7.20 10.00
CA VAL A 18 0.38 -7.56 11.34
C VAL A 18 0.61 -6.31 12.18
N PHE A 19 1.26 -5.30 11.62
CA PHE A 19 1.57 -4.05 12.30
C PHE A 19 0.30 -3.30 12.75
N ILE A 20 -0.67 -3.17 11.84
CA ILE A 20 -1.91 -2.43 12.09
C ILE A 20 -2.75 -3.11 13.16
N ILE A 21 -2.95 -4.43 13.07
CA ILE A 21 -3.73 -5.17 14.08
C ILE A 21 -3.09 -5.04 15.46
N ARG A 22 -1.76 -5.21 15.56
CA ARG A 22 -1.02 -5.05 16.82
C ARG A 22 -1.21 -3.67 17.42
N LYS A 23 -1.11 -2.62 16.61
CA LYS A 23 -1.25 -1.23 17.07
C LYS A 23 -2.67 -0.89 17.51
N LEU A 24 -3.68 -1.54 16.94
CA LEU A 24 -5.08 -1.31 17.29
C LEU A 24 -5.54 -2.12 18.50
N THR A 25 -5.01 -3.33 18.68
CA THR A 25 -5.55 -4.30 19.64
C THR A 25 -4.61 -4.65 20.79
N ASP A 26 -3.33 -4.26 20.71
CA ASP A 26 -2.27 -4.73 21.61
C ASP A 26 -2.05 -6.26 21.56
N GLU A 27 -2.61 -6.95 20.55
CA GLU A 27 -2.47 -8.40 20.34
C GLU A 27 -1.74 -8.76 19.04
N ASP A 28 -1.01 -9.87 19.07
CA ASP A 28 -0.46 -10.51 17.87
C ASP A 28 -1.59 -11.20 17.06
N PRO A 29 -1.75 -10.86 15.76
CA PRO A 29 -2.63 -11.63 14.90
C PRO A 29 -2.03 -12.99 14.57
N ARG A 30 -2.90 -13.94 14.27
CA ARG A 30 -2.54 -15.28 13.77
C ARG A 30 -2.91 -15.40 12.30
N CYS A 31 -1.96 -15.80 11.46
CA CYS A 31 -2.23 -16.08 10.06
C CYS A 31 -3.07 -17.35 9.95
N VAL A 32 -4.13 -17.31 9.15
CA VAL A 32 -5.03 -18.46 8.95
C VAL A 32 -5.17 -18.83 7.47
N ASP A 33 -5.63 -20.03 7.19
CA ASP A 33 -6.09 -20.40 5.84
C ASP A 33 -7.35 -19.57 5.51
N PRO A 34 -7.34 -18.77 4.42
CA PRO A 34 -8.47 -17.94 4.07
C PRO A 34 -9.72 -18.74 3.63
N LYS A 35 -9.58 -20.04 3.34
CA LYS A 35 -10.69 -20.96 3.06
C LYS A 35 -11.11 -21.78 4.29
N GLY A 36 -10.48 -21.54 5.44
CA GLY A 36 -10.78 -22.21 6.69
C GLY A 36 -12.16 -21.87 7.28
N PRO A 37 -12.59 -22.62 8.32
CA PRO A 37 -13.90 -22.45 8.95
C PRO A 37 -13.96 -21.25 9.92
N GLU A 38 -12.81 -20.67 10.27
CA GLU A 38 -12.71 -19.58 11.24
C GLU A 38 -12.92 -18.22 10.57
N GLU A 39 -13.62 -17.31 11.25
CA GLU A 39 -13.72 -15.91 10.81
C GLU A 39 -12.36 -15.23 10.89
N HIS A 40 -12.01 -14.49 9.83
CA HIS A 40 -10.71 -13.86 9.76
C HIS A 40 -10.71 -12.60 8.91
N TYR A 41 -9.77 -11.71 9.21
CA TYR A 41 -9.70 -10.38 8.61
C TYR A 41 -8.75 -10.31 7.43
N PHE A 42 -9.17 -9.57 6.40
CA PHE A 42 -8.36 -9.08 5.30
C PHE A 42 -8.21 -7.57 5.46
N VAL A 43 -7.01 -7.11 5.82
CA VAL A 43 -6.77 -5.70 6.21
C VAL A 43 -6.12 -4.91 5.08
N THR A 44 -4.87 -5.21 4.72
CA THR A 44 -4.16 -4.51 3.64
C THR A 44 -3.84 -5.43 2.46
N GLY A 45 -3.42 -4.84 1.34
CA GLY A 45 -2.81 -5.57 0.24
C GLY A 45 -3.72 -6.03 -0.89
N SER A 46 -3.06 -6.50 -1.96
CA SER A 46 -3.70 -6.97 -3.20
C SER A 46 -4.04 -8.47 -3.14
N ILE A 47 -4.67 -8.89 -2.05
CA ILE A 47 -4.84 -10.29 -1.68
C ILE A 47 -6.30 -10.77 -1.73
N LEU A 48 -7.21 -9.89 -2.15
CA LEU A 48 -8.66 -10.15 -2.08
C LEU A 48 -9.08 -11.44 -2.80
N GLY A 49 -8.42 -11.81 -3.90
CA GLY A 49 -8.68 -13.06 -4.63
C GLY A 49 -8.57 -14.34 -3.77
N ALA A 50 -7.90 -14.29 -2.62
CA ALA A 50 -7.81 -15.41 -1.70
C ALA A 50 -9.04 -15.58 -0.80
N SER A 51 -9.95 -14.59 -0.71
CA SER A 51 -11.05 -14.56 0.28
C SER A 51 -11.95 -15.79 0.20
N GLY A 52 -12.41 -16.26 1.36
CA GLY A 52 -13.34 -17.37 1.50
C GLY A 52 -14.63 -16.99 2.25
N PRO A 53 -15.49 -18.00 2.52
CA PRO A 53 -16.81 -17.79 3.12
C PRO A 53 -16.80 -17.12 4.50
N ASN A 54 -15.68 -17.18 5.22
CA ASN A 54 -15.51 -16.61 6.56
C ASN A 54 -14.65 -15.34 6.57
N SER A 55 -14.28 -14.81 5.41
CA SER A 55 -13.44 -13.61 5.31
C SER A 55 -14.22 -12.34 5.60
N ILE A 56 -13.70 -11.51 6.49
CA ILE A 56 -14.16 -10.14 6.77
C ILE A 56 -13.17 -9.18 6.14
N ILE A 57 -13.62 -8.38 5.18
CA ILE A 57 -12.76 -7.49 4.38
C ILE A 57 -12.85 -6.07 4.92
N TRP A 58 -11.71 -5.49 5.28
CA TRP A 58 -11.56 -4.11 5.70
C TRP A 58 -10.29 -3.53 5.08
N GLY A 59 -10.37 -3.19 3.79
CA GLY A 59 -9.34 -2.43 3.09
C GLY A 59 -8.52 -3.19 2.04
N ALA A 60 -8.54 -4.52 2.04
CA ALA A 60 -7.88 -5.29 0.99
C ALA A 60 -8.54 -5.05 -0.38
N GLY A 61 -7.78 -5.29 -1.45
CA GLY A 61 -8.30 -5.17 -2.82
C GLY A 61 -7.73 -6.19 -3.79
N PHE A 62 -8.19 -6.15 -5.04
CA PHE A 62 -7.70 -7.04 -6.10
C PHE A 62 -6.29 -6.66 -6.59
N SER A 63 -5.56 -7.59 -7.19
CA SER A 63 -4.27 -7.33 -7.86
C SER A 63 -4.42 -6.82 -9.29
N ASP A 64 -5.42 -7.30 -10.02
CA ASP A 64 -5.61 -7.10 -11.47
C ASP A 64 -7.10 -7.19 -11.87
N HIS A 65 -7.40 -6.85 -13.13
CA HIS A 65 -8.77 -6.88 -13.68
C HIS A 65 -9.32 -8.30 -13.91
N GLY A 66 -8.53 -9.36 -13.71
CA GLY A 66 -8.95 -10.75 -13.92
C GLY A 66 -9.42 -11.45 -12.65
N GLN A 67 -9.00 -11.00 -11.48
CA GLN A 67 -9.30 -11.70 -10.23
C GLN A 67 -10.78 -11.73 -9.86
N GLU A 68 -11.27 -12.88 -9.39
CA GLU A 68 -12.63 -13.03 -8.87
C GLU A 68 -12.58 -13.58 -7.45
N ILE A 69 -13.68 -13.43 -6.72
CA ILE A 69 -13.90 -14.14 -5.47
C ILE A 69 -15.20 -14.91 -5.55
N THR A 70 -15.25 -16.06 -4.88
CA THR A 70 -16.46 -16.88 -4.79
C THR A 70 -17.24 -16.64 -3.51
N ALA A 71 -16.59 -16.11 -2.47
CA ALA A 71 -17.23 -15.85 -1.20
C ALA A 71 -16.48 -14.80 -0.37
N ALA A 72 -17.25 -14.08 0.44
CA ALA A 72 -16.82 -13.23 1.53
C ALA A 72 -17.94 -13.22 2.57
N LYS A 73 -17.61 -13.20 3.86
CA LYS A 73 -18.60 -13.13 4.93
C LYS A 73 -19.20 -11.73 5.05
N LYS A 74 -18.32 -10.73 5.03
CA LYS A 74 -18.67 -9.32 5.24
C LYS A 74 -17.64 -8.42 4.58
N ILE A 75 -18.10 -7.34 3.95
CA ILE A 75 -17.23 -6.30 3.39
C ILE A 75 -17.52 -4.99 4.13
N LEU A 76 -16.54 -4.49 4.89
CA LEU A 76 -16.63 -3.26 5.67
C LEU A 76 -16.08 -2.06 4.89
N ALA A 77 -14.96 -2.27 4.20
CA ALA A 77 -14.33 -1.33 3.30
C ALA A 77 -13.43 -2.11 2.35
N VAL A 78 -13.10 -1.55 1.20
CA VAL A 78 -12.13 -2.10 0.25
C VAL A 78 -11.14 -1.03 -0.18
N ARG A 79 -9.98 -1.42 -0.73
CA ARG A 79 -8.89 -0.48 -1.04
C ARG A 79 -9.33 0.75 -1.84
N GLY A 80 -10.19 0.55 -2.83
CA GLY A 80 -10.60 1.59 -3.75
C GLY A 80 -11.86 1.29 -4.55
N PRO A 81 -12.35 2.28 -5.32
CA PRO A 81 -13.61 2.20 -6.05
C PRO A 81 -13.60 1.13 -7.13
N LYS A 82 -12.46 0.83 -7.78
CA LYS A 82 -12.41 -0.24 -8.79
C LYS A 82 -12.65 -1.61 -8.17
N THR A 83 -12.07 -1.85 -6.98
CA THR A 83 -12.33 -3.09 -6.23
C THR A 83 -13.81 -3.18 -5.85
N ARG A 84 -14.40 -2.10 -5.33
CA ARG A 84 -15.83 -2.04 -4.96
C ARG A 84 -16.73 -2.33 -6.15
N ASP A 85 -16.51 -1.65 -7.26
CA ASP A 85 -17.34 -1.76 -8.46
C ASP A 85 -17.27 -3.17 -9.04
N ARG A 86 -16.08 -3.80 -8.98
CA ARG A 86 -15.89 -5.20 -9.36
C ARG A 86 -16.64 -6.17 -8.45
N LEU A 87 -16.57 -5.99 -7.12
CA LEU A 87 -17.34 -6.81 -6.17
C LEU A 87 -18.85 -6.71 -6.42
N ARG A 88 -19.35 -5.49 -6.67
CA ARG A 88 -20.75 -5.26 -7.02
C ARG A 88 -21.14 -5.96 -8.33
N ALA A 89 -20.27 -5.92 -9.34
CA ALA A 89 -20.49 -6.64 -10.61
C ALA A 89 -20.52 -8.16 -10.43
N LEU A 90 -19.79 -8.70 -9.44
CA LEU A 90 -19.81 -10.11 -9.05
C LEU A 90 -21.01 -10.47 -8.14
N GLY A 91 -21.89 -9.51 -7.83
CA GLY A 91 -23.11 -9.73 -7.04
C GLY A 91 -22.92 -9.63 -5.52
N PHE A 92 -21.78 -9.13 -5.03
CA PHE A 92 -21.56 -8.91 -3.60
C PHE A 92 -22.12 -7.56 -3.14
N GLU A 93 -22.71 -7.55 -1.95
CA GLU A 93 -22.99 -6.30 -1.22
C GLU A 93 -21.67 -5.68 -0.76
N CYS A 94 -21.28 -4.57 -1.37
CA CYS A 94 -20.06 -3.84 -1.05
C CYS A 94 -20.40 -2.37 -0.74
N PRO A 95 -20.02 -1.82 0.44
CA PRO A 95 -20.33 -0.45 0.83
C PRO A 95 -19.60 0.58 -0.05
N ASP A 96 -20.04 1.83 0.01
CA ASP A 96 -19.35 2.92 -0.69
C ASP A 96 -17.99 3.29 -0.06
N LEU A 97 -17.80 2.92 1.21
CA LEU A 97 -16.57 3.18 1.96
C LEU A 97 -15.39 2.45 1.31
N VAL A 98 -14.36 3.23 0.97
CA VAL A 98 -13.11 2.77 0.40
C VAL A 98 -11.91 3.35 1.16
N GLY A 99 -10.78 2.66 1.09
CA GLY A 99 -9.51 3.12 1.63
C GLY A 99 -8.62 1.96 2.04
N ASP A 100 -7.31 2.10 1.83
CA ASP A 100 -6.32 1.15 2.34
C ASP A 100 -5.97 1.51 3.81
N PRO A 101 -6.03 0.57 4.77
CA PRO A 101 -5.66 0.82 6.16
C PRO A 101 -4.22 1.27 6.36
N GLY A 102 -3.34 1.13 5.36
CA GLY A 102 -2.04 1.79 5.34
C GLY A 102 -2.13 3.33 5.43
N LEU A 103 -3.26 3.93 5.07
CA LEU A 103 -3.53 5.37 5.28
C LEU A 103 -3.71 5.73 6.76
N LEU A 104 -3.97 4.76 7.63
CA LEU A 104 -4.14 4.96 9.07
C LEU A 104 -2.80 4.95 9.82
N LEU A 105 -1.67 4.71 9.15
CA LEU A 105 -0.35 4.65 9.78
C LEU A 105 -0.03 5.85 10.71
N PRO A 106 -0.35 7.12 10.35
CA PRO A 106 -0.10 8.26 11.23
C PRO A 106 -0.84 8.23 12.58
N TYR A 107 -1.98 7.52 12.64
CA TYR A 107 -2.73 7.33 13.89
C TYR A 107 -2.07 6.26 14.80
N LEU A 108 -1.24 5.40 14.21
CA LEU A 108 -0.70 4.20 14.86
C LEU A 108 0.79 4.34 15.19
N TYR A 109 1.49 5.24 14.52
CA TYR A 109 2.92 5.45 14.67
C TYR A 109 3.30 6.88 14.33
N ILE A 110 4.06 7.50 15.23
CA ILE A 110 4.69 8.80 15.02
C ILE A 110 6.17 8.50 14.69
N PRO A 111 6.69 8.96 13.54
CA PRO A 111 8.08 8.77 13.20
C PRO A 111 9.01 9.32 14.27
N SER A 112 10.09 8.57 14.54
CA SER A 112 11.05 8.94 15.59
C SER A 112 11.80 10.24 15.27
N ASP A 113 11.99 10.51 13.96
CA ASP A 113 12.61 11.72 13.44
C ASP A 113 12.05 12.00 12.03
N ALA A 114 11.34 13.12 11.90
CA ALA A 114 10.77 13.59 10.63
C ALA A 114 11.57 14.75 10.00
N SER A 115 12.79 15.03 10.49
CA SER A 115 13.67 16.02 9.87
C SER A 115 14.03 15.59 8.45
N LYS A 116 13.88 16.52 7.49
CA LYS A 116 14.17 16.22 6.09
C LYS A 116 15.68 16.12 5.89
N LYS A 117 16.12 14.91 5.52
CA LYS A 117 17.54 14.57 5.25
C LYS A 117 17.78 14.27 3.79
N TYR A 118 16.75 13.82 3.09
CA TYR A 118 16.85 13.35 1.71
C TYR A 118 15.88 14.13 0.84
N ARG A 119 16.36 14.63 -0.29
CA ARG A 119 15.51 15.26 -1.31
C ARG A 119 14.65 14.23 -2.05
N LEU A 120 15.14 12.98 -2.14
CA LEU A 120 14.43 11.89 -2.80
C LEU A 120 14.59 10.57 -2.07
N GLY A 121 13.46 9.94 -1.72
CA GLY A 121 13.36 8.54 -1.36
C GLY A 121 13.03 7.67 -2.57
N VAL A 122 13.71 6.54 -2.72
CA VAL A 122 13.47 5.56 -3.79
C VAL A 122 13.02 4.26 -3.13
N ILE A 123 11.75 3.90 -3.32
CA ILE A 123 11.12 2.77 -2.64
C ILE A 123 10.79 1.67 -3.67
N PRO A 124 11.76 0.79 -4.00
CA PRO A 124 11.51 -0.32 -4.92
C PRO A 124 10.55 -1.34 -4.31
N HIS A 125 9.71 -1.94 -5.15
CA HIS A 125 9.12 -3.23 -4.84
C HIS A 125 10.23 -4.28 -4.62
N TRP A 126 9.99 -5.32 -3.82
CA TRP A 126 11.03 -6.30 -3.47
C TRP A 126 11.63 -6.99 -4.71
N ILE A 127 10.80 -7.22 -5.74
CA ILE A 127 11.21 -7.77 -7.03
C ILE A 127 12.11 -6.81 -7.83
N ASP A 128 11.93 -5.50 -7.66
CA ASP A 128 12.75 -4.47 -8.32
C ASP A 128 14.04 -4.16 -7.55
N ARG A 129 14.17 -4.66 -6.31
CA ARG A 129 15.36 -4.45 -5.48
C ARG A 129 16.68 -4.82 -6.16
N PRO A 130 16.79 -5.84 -7.03
CA PRO A 130 18.05 -6.12 -7.71
C PRO A 130 18.41 -5.09 -8.80
N VAL A 131 17.43 -4.43 -9.41
CA VAL A 131 17.65 -3.54 -10.58
C VAL A 131 17.83 -2.07 -10.20
N VAL A 132 17.29 -1.65 -9.05
CA VAL A 132 17.37 -0.26 -8.57
C VAL A 132 18.76 0.16 -8.03
N PRO A 133 19.50 -0.69 -7.29
CA PRO A 133 20.79 -0.31 -6.72
C PRO A 133 21.78 0.14 -7.79
N GLU A 134 21.88 -0.50 -8.95
CA GLU A 134 22.91 -0.12 -9.94
C GLU A 134 22.70 1.29 -10.51
N CYS A 135 21.46 1.74 -10.65
CA CYS A 135 21.12 3.07 -11.14
C CYS A 135 21.21 4.17 -10.06
N PHE A 136 20.93 3.82 -8.80
CA PHE A 136 20.83 4.80 -7.69
C PHE A 136 21.98 4.75 -6.67
N THR A 137 22.88 3.76 -6.73
CA THR A 137 24.02 3.63 -5.79
C THR A 137 25.16 4.62 -6.02
N LYS A 138 25.22 5.25 -7.21
CA LYS A 138 26.21 6.31 -7.53
C LYS A 138 25.66 7.73 -7.36
N MET A 139 24.51 7.88 -6.72
CA MET A 139 23.83 9.15 -6.57
C MET A 139 24.36 9.98 -5.39
N PRO A 140 24.03 11.28 -5.35
CA PRO A 140 24.36 12.14 -4.21
C PRO A 140 23.84 11.59 -2.88
N ASP A 141 24.50 11.96 -1.79
CA ASP A 141 24.18 11.52 -0.42
C ASP A 141 22.77 11.92 0.05
N ASP A 142 22.12 12.88 -0.64
CA ASP A 142 20.76 13.34 -0.37
C ASP A 142 19.66 12.51 -1.05
N ILE A 143 20.02 11.36 -1.64
CA ILE A 143 19.09 10.37 -2.21
C ILE A 143 19.17 9.06 -1.43
N ARG A 144 18.01 8.56 -1.01
CA ARG A 144 17.90 7.37 -0.17
C ARG A 144 17.13 6.27 -0.86
N VAL A 145 17.79 5.13 -1.11
CA VAL A 145 17.08 3.88 -1.45
C VAL A 145 16.55 3.24 -0.17
N ILE A 146 15.23 3.13 -0.04
CA ILE A 146 14.53 2.63 1.15
C ILE A 146 14.25 1.14 0.96
N ASP A 147 14.82 0.32 1.85
CA ASP A 147 14.64 -1.14 1.80
C ASP A 147 13.32 -1.55 2.45
N ILE A 148 12.33 -1.93 1.63
CA ILE A 148 11.02 -2.37 2.10
C ILE A 148 11.06 -3.74 2.82
N MET A 149 12.19 -4.45 2.88
CA MET A 149 12.31 -5.70 3.64
C MET A 149 12.57 -5.46 5.14
N ARG A 150 12.73 -4.19 5.55
CA ARG A 150 12.95 -3.79 6.95
C ARG A 150 11.63 -3.73 7.72
N LYS A 151 11.73 -3.56 9.05
CA LYS A 151 10.55 -3.48 9.90
C LYS A 151 9.71 -2.24 9.54
N PRO A 152 8.37 -2.28 9.72
CA PRO A 152 7.52 -1.17 9.32
C PRO A 152 7.91 0.20 9.87
N HIS A 153 8.28 0.29 11.14
CA HIS A 153 8.70 1.56 11.74
C HIS A 153 9.97 2.13 11.09
N GLU A 154 10.91 1.28 10.71
CA GLU A 154 12.15 1.71 10.04
C GLU A 154 11.86 2.27 8.64
N VAL A 155 10.99 1.59 7.88
CA VAL A 155 10.57 2.04 6.54
C VAL A 155 9.82 3.37 6.64
N ILE A 156 8.92 3.49 7.61
CA ILE A 156 8.16 4.71 7.86
C ILE A 156 9.07 5.88 8.25
N ASP A 157 10.02 5.66 9.17
CA ASP A 157 10.98 6.69 9.59
C ASP A 157 11.80 7.20 8.40
N GLU A 158 12.26 6.31 7.51
CA GLU A 158 13.00 6.72 6.31
C GLU A 158 12.13 7.51 5.33
N ILE A 159 10.88 7.09 5.11
CA ILE A 159 9.92 7.84 4.28
C ILE A 159 9.71 9.25 4.85
N ALA A 160 9.55 9.37 6.17
CA ALA A 160 9.33 10.66 6.84
C ALA A 160 10.51 11.63 6.70
N GLN A 161 11.73 11.11 6.53
CA GLN A 161 12.95 11.90 6.31
C GLN A 161 13.14 12.36 4.85
N CYS A 162 12.29 11.91 3.92
CA CYS A 162 12.33 12.32 2.52
C CYS A 162 11.43 13.53 2.27
N GLU A 163 11.89 14.47 1.43
CA GLU A 163 11.06 15.56 0.90
C GLU A 163 10.04 15.03 -0.12
N ARG A 164 10.45 14.05 -0.94
CA ARG A 164 9.64 13.41 -1.97
C ARG A 164 10.08 11.96 -2.15
N CYS A 165 9.20 11.14 -2.70
CA CYS A 165 9.45 9.74 -2.98
C CYS A 165 9.12 9.37 -4.43
N ILE A 166 9.79 8.34 -4.93
CA ILE A 166 9.34 7.54 -6.07
C ILE A 166 9.18 6.10 -5.59
N SER A 167 8.18 5.39 -6.09
CA SER A 167 7.99 4.01 -5.67
C SER A 167 7.36 3.13 -6.75
N SER A 168 7.89 1.91 -6.87
CA SER A 168 7.22 0.81 -7.57
C SER A 168 6.45 -0.09 -6.61
N SER A 169 6.58 0.10 -5.29
CA SER A 169 5.80 -0.59 -4.27
C SER A 169 4.50 0.17 -3.96
N LEU A 170 3.33 -0.49 -4.12
CA LEU A 170 2.05 0.15 -3.80
C LEU A 170 1.99 0.64 -2.35
N HIS A 171 2.39 -0.19 -1.38
CA HIS A 171 2.40 0.23 0.02
C HIS A 171 3.49 1.28 0.33
N GLY A 172 4.55 1.37 -0.47
CA GLY A 172 5.49 2.49 -0.42
C GLY A 172 4.82 3.82 -0.77
N ILE A 173 3.96 3.83 -1.81
CA ILE A 173 3.15 4.99 -2.20
C ILE A 173 2.12 5.31 -1.11
N ILE A 174 1.37 4.31 -0.63
CA ILE A 174 0.35 4.49 0.41
C ILE A 174 0.96 5.08 1.68
N ALA A 175 2.06 4.51 2.17
CA ALA A 175 2.74 5.04 3.36
C ALA A 175 3.28 6.45 3.15
N SER A 176 3.86 6.75 1.98
CA SER A 176 4.32 8.11 1.67
C SER A 176 3.18 9.12 1.73
N HIS A 177 2.05 8.83 1.07
CA HIS A 177 0.88 9.70 1.10
C HIS A 177 0.29 9.84 2.51
N ALA A 178 0.23 8.76 3.29
CA ALA A 178 -0.27 8.79 4.65
C ALA A 178 0.50 9.79 5.54
N TYR A 179 1.83 9.87 5.37
CA TYR A 179 2.69 10.84 6.08
C TYR A 179 2.83 12.19 5.35
N GLY A 180 2.01 12.46 4.34
CA GLY A 180 2.03 13.72 3.58
C GLY A 180 3.28 13.91 2.71
N VAL A 181 4.03 12.84 2.41
CA VAL A 181 5.21 12.86 1.55
C VAL A 181 4.77 12.63 0.09
N PRO A 182 5.00 13.60 -0.82
CA PRO A 182 4.74 13.44 -2.25
C PRO A 182 5.36 12.17 -2.82
N CYS A 183 4.60 11.35 -3.55
CA CYS A 183 5.12 10.10 -4.10
C CYS A 183 4.65 9.84 -5.54
N GLN A 184 5.60 9.65 -6.46
CA GLN A 184 5.31 9.26 -7.83
C GLN A 184 5.36 7.74 -8.00
N TRP A 185 4.35 7.18 -8.67
CA TRP A 185 4.38 5.79 -9.11
C TRP A 185 5.37 5.63 -10.28
N VAL A 186 6.31 4.70 -10.14
CA VAL A 186 7.34 4.42 -11.14
C VAL A 186 7.43 2.94 -11.49
N LYS A 187 8.05 2.64 -12.63
CA LYS A 187 8.33 1.29 -13.09
C LYS A 187 9.83 1.12 -13.31
N PHE A 188 10.47 0.25 -12.53
CA PHE A 188 11.89 -0.10 -12.69
C PHE A 188 12.11 -1.37 -13.52
N SER A 189 11.08 -2.22 -13.64
CA SER A 189 11.12 -3.46 -14.44
C SER A 189 9.70 -3.87 -14.90
N ASP A 190 9.60 -4.93 -15.71
CA ASP A 190 8.34 -5.61 -16.03
C ASP A 190 7.98 -6.74 -15.05
N ASN A 191 8.77 -6.90 -13.99
CA ASN A 191 8.68 -8.08 -13.12
C ASN A 191 7.56 -7.95 -12.06
N ILE A 192 7.01 -6.76 -11.84
CA ILE A 192 5.85 -6.58 -10.96
C ILE A 192 4.62 -7.12 -11.68
N LEU A 193 4.05 -8.20 -11.12
CA LEU A 193 2.84 -8.83 -11.63
C LEU A 193 1.61 -7.93 -11.50
N GLY A 194 0.69 -8.09 -12.45
CA GLY A 194 -0.56 -7.34 -12.56
C GLY A 194 -0.54 -6.35 -13.73
N ASP A 195 -1.68 -5.71 -13.96
CA ASP A 195 -1.93 -4.80 -15.08
C ASP A 195 -2.00 -3.32 -14.64
N GLY A 196 -1.55 -3.03 -13.42
CA GLY A 196 -1.63 -1.71 -12.81
C GLY A 196 -2.93 -1.46 -12.03
N PHE A 197 -3.93 -2.35 -12.08
CA PHE A 197 -5.22 -2.19 -11.40
C PHE A 197 -5.08 -1.70 -9.97
N LYS A 198 -4.22 -2.34 -9.17
CA LYS A 198 -4.03 -2.02 -7.75
C LYS A 198 -3.58 -0.58 -7.49
N TYR A 199 -2.78 -0.01 -8.39
CA TYR A 199 -2.32 1.37 -8.28
C TYR A 199 -3.46 2.33 -8.62
N HIS A 200 -4.12 2.13 -9.77
CA HIS A 200 -5.25 2.97 -10.17
C HIS A 200 -6.39 2.93 -9.14
N ASP A 201 -6.68 1.76 -8.59
CA ASP A 201 -7.68 1.56 -7.55
C ASP A 201 -7.37 2.39 -6.30
N TYR A 202 -6.12 2.35 -5.82
CA TYR A 202 -5.69 3.18 -4.71
C TYR A 202 -5.72 4.67 -5.04
N PHE A 203 -5.13 5.09 -6.15
CA PHE A 203 -5.08 6.51 -6.48
C PHE A 203 -6.48 7.14 -6.63
N GLN A 204 -7.44 6.40 -7.19
CA GLN A 204 -8.83 6.85 -7.22
C GLN A 204 -9.46 6.94 -5.82
N SER A 205 -9.05 6.10 -4.86
CA SER A 205 -9.58 6.15 -3.49
C SER A 205 -9.12 7.39 -2.72
N VAL A 206 -8.00 7.99 -3.13
CA VAL A 206 -7.47 9.26 -2.60
C VAL A 206 -7.71 10.45 -3.53
N GLY A 207 -8.70 10.34 -4.44
CA GLY A 207 -9.16 11.46 -5.27
C GLY A 207 -8.27 11.85 -6.44
N VAL A 208 -7.24 11.04 -6.78
CA VAL A 208 -6.38 11.32 -7.93
C VAL A 208 -7.02 10.77 -9.22
N PRO A 209 -7.28 11.62 -10.24
CA PRO A 209 -7.96 11.20 -11.47
C PRO A 209 -7.19 10.17 -12.30
N THR A 210 -7.91 9.20 -12.87
CA THR A 210 -7.34 8.10 -13.69
C THR A 210 -6.65 8.54 -14.97
N ASP A 211 -7.16 9.60 -15.61
CA ASP A 211 -6.74 9.98 -16.97
C ASP A 211 -5.30 10.51 -17.02
N SER A 212 -4.74 10.85 -15.86
CA SER A 212 -3.37 11.32 -15.67
C SER A 212 -2.43 10.30 -15.01
N LEU A 213 -2.94 9.14 -14.61
CA LEU A 213 -2.17 8.17 -13.83
C LEU A 213 -1.49 7.16 -14.73
N GLN A 214 -0.22 7.37 -15.02
CA GLN A 214 0.65 6.34 -15.57
C GLN A 214 1.91 6.22 -14.71
N ALA A 215 2.42 5.00 -14.59
CA ALA A 215 3.74 4.79 -14.01
C ALA A 215 4.77 5.53 -14.86
N LEU A 216 5.63 6.32 -14.22
CA LEU A 216 6.79 6.86 -14.90
C LEU A 216 7.77 5.69 -15.17
N ASP A 217 8.07 5.46 -16.44
CA ASP A 217 8.94 4.37 -16.86
C ASP A 217 10.41 4.74 -16.69
N LEU A 218 11.08 4.06 -15.75
CA LEU A 218 12.48 4.28 -15.40
C LEU A 218 13.36 3.06 -15.70
N ARG A 219 12.89 2.13 -16.55
CA ARG A 219 13.61 0.88 -16.89
C ARG A 219 14.94 1.11 -17.60
N ASN A 220 15.01 2.12 -18.47
CA ASN A 220 16.15 2.35 -19.37
C ASN A 220 16.92 3.63 -19.06
N ASP A 221 16.21 4.71 -18.73
CA ASP A 221 16.80 6.01 -18.44
C ASP A 221 15.85 6.81 -17.54
N PHE A 222 16.38 7.37 -16.45
CA PHE A 222 15.65 8.29 -15.57
C PHE A 222 15.96 9.77 -15.90
N GLY A 223 16.80 10.01 -16.91
CA GLY A 223 17.19 11.33 -17.39
C GLY A 223 17.95 12.11 -16.32
N SER A 224 17.34 13.20 -15.84
CA SER A 224 17.90 14.03 -14.77
C SER A 224 17.10 13.82 -13.49
N ILE A 225 17.81 13.61 -12.39
CA ILE A 225 17.27 13.52 -11.03
C ILE A 225 16.45 14.77 -10.70
N GLU A 226 16.94 15.94 -11.09
CA GLU A 226 16.28 17.22 -10.83
C GLU A 226 14.94 17.29 -11.56
N LYS A 227 14.90 16.88 -12.83
CA LYS A 227 13.64 16.80 -13.59
C LYS A 227 12.68 15.78 -12.98
N LEU A 228 13.20 14.63 -12.56
CA LEU A 228 12.43 13.61 -11.86
C LEU A 228 11.78 14.17 -10.59
N ILE A 229 12.57 14.80 -9.71
CA ILE A 229 12.11 15.40 -8.45
C ILE A 229 11.06 16.50 -8.70
N GLN A 230 11.31 17.37 -9.69
CA GLN A 230 10.38 18.45 -10.07
C GLN A 230 9.05 17.93 -10.63
N GLY A 231 9.06 16.76 -11.28
CA GLY A 231 7.87 16.13 -11.84
C GLY A 231 7.00 15.39 -10.83
N ILE A 232 7.46 15.17 -9.59
CA ILE A 232 6.69 14.43 -8.58
C ILE A 232 5.47 15.28 -8.16
N PRO A 233 4.24 14.78 -8.32
CA PRO A 233 3.03 15.49 -7.94
C PRO A 233 2.96 15.67 -6.42
N PRO A 234 2.25 16.70 -5.90
CA PRO A 234 2.03 16.83 -4.47
C PRO A 234 1.30 15.61 -3.90
N ALA A 235 1.49 15.34 -2.61
CA ALA A 235 0.71 14.32 -1.92
C ALA A 235 -0.78 14.70 -1.94
N PRO A 236 -1.69 13.73 -2.13
CA PRO A 236 -3.12 13.98 -1.99
C PRO A 236 -3.46 14.32 -0.54
N GLU A 237 -4.53 15.09 -0.35
CA GLU A 237 -5.10 15.31 0.97
C GLU A 237 -5.81 14.04 1.44
N ILE A 238 -5.36 13.47 2.56
CA ILE A 238 -5.91 12.22 3.10
C ILE A 238 -6.90 12.54 4.21
N ASN A 239 -8.17 12.26 3.98
CA ASN A 239 -9.17 12.11 5.04
C ASN A 239 -9.41 10.62 5.29
N ALA A 240 -9.03 10.16 6.49
CA ALA A 240 -9.10 8.76 6.88
C ALA A 240 -10.13 8.48 7.97
N ASP A 241 -10.99 9.45 8.32
CA ASP A 241 -11.87 9.38 9.50
C ASP A 241 -12.92 8.27 9.37
N ASP A 242 -13.58 8.16 8.23
CA ASP A 242 -14.57 7.11 8.00
C ASP A 242 -13.90 5.72 7.98
N LEU A 243 -12.71 5.62 7.39
CA LEU A 243 -11.93 4.39 7.41
C LEU A 243 -11.51 4.04 8.84
N TRP A 244 -11.10 5.04 9.64
CA TRP A 244 -10.81 4.90 11.06
C TRP A 244 -12.06 4.36 11.78
N ASN A 245 -13.19 5.04 11.70
CA ASN A 245 -14.41 4.67 12.43
C ASN A 245 -15.00 3.30 12.02
N SER A 246 -14.65 2.78 10.84
CA SER A 246 -15.10 1.47 10.34
C SER A 246 -14.28 0.25 10.79
N ARG A 247 -13.20 0.46 11.57
CA ARG A 247 -12.35 -0.63 12.08
C ARG A 247 -13.15 -1.79 12.68
N PRO A 248 -12.84 -3.04 12.33
CA PRO A 248 -13.47 -4.20 12.96
C PRO A 248 -12.87 -4.57 14.32
N PHE A 249 -11.83 -3.85 14.76
CA PHE A 249 -11.09 -4.13 15.98
C PHE A 249 -11.58 -3.18 17.07
N GLY A 250 -12.26 -3.73 18.07
CA GLY A 250 -12.84 -2.95 19.16
C GLY A 250 -11.76 -2.34 20.07
N LYS A 251 -11.95 -1.08 20.43
CA LYS A 251 -11.99 -0.65 21.84
C LYS A 251 -13.31 0.11 22.04
#